data_AF-A0A1G0B3E1-F1
#
_entry.id   AF-A0A1G0B3E1-F1
#
_cell.length_a   1.000
_cell.length_b   1.000
_cell.length_c   1.000
_cell.angle_alpha   90.00
_cell.angle_beta   90.00
_cell.angle_gamma   90.00
#
_symmetry.space_group_name_H-M   'P 1'
#
loop_
_entity.id
_entity.type
_entity.pdbx_description
1 polymer ?
#
loop_
_entity_poly.entity_id
_entity_poly.type
_entity_poly.pdbx_seq_one_letter_code
_entity_poly.pdbx_strand_id
1 'polypeptide(L)'
;MMHKTLFIILFQLSLTCSVAQQSQLLLGTWIKTNIETNNLQIAADIKYLKYTFENDGKFYLSTDYDEKGIEYRYKLIGDILALNDNKLNIISLEKDYLVLEDIGKTNEPIKIYFTKMSKLLSENTIGQNDYYMSGNDTIYFESELVYPEFEKKNNKTSDGYILSNMVGLINGKEETYSFATFIVNTNGQISNIDIMHHISNKYDSNLIKAIE
;
A
#
# COMPACT_ATOMS: atom_id res chain seq x y z
N MET A 1 0.44 -27.35 -46.83
CA MET A 1 1.47 -26.56 -46.11
C MET A 1 0.85 -25.47 -45.23
N MET A 2 -0.16 -24.73 -45.71
CA MET A 2 -0.85 -23.64 -44.99
C MET A 2 -1.46 -24.01 -43.62
N HIS A 3 -2.02 -25.22 -43.47
CA HIS A 3 -2.63 -25.65 -42.21
C HIS A 3 -1.63 -25.95 -41.08
N LYS A 4 -0.38 -26.31 -41.40
CA LYS A 4 0.67 -26.54 -40.40
C LYS A 4 1.16 -25.20 -39.81
N THR A 5 1.29 -24.17 -40.64
CA THR A 5 1.70 -22.83 -40.20
C THR A 5 0.63 -22.18 -39.33
N LEU A 6 -0.65 -22.33 -39.67
CA LEU A 6 -1.76 -21.81 -38.88
C LEU A 6 -1.84 -22.44 -37.49
N PHE A 7 -1.60 -23.75 -37.38
CA PHE A 7 -1.61 -24.46 -36.11
C PHE A 7 -0.47 -24.01 -35.17
N ILE A 8 0.72 -23.76 -35.73
CA ILE A 8 1.87 -23.25 -34.95
C ILE A 8 1.58 -21.83 -34.43
N ILE A 9 0.98 -20.97 -35.26
CA ILE A 9 0.62 -19.60 -34.86
C ILE A 9 -0.44 -19.63 -33.74
N LEU A 10 -1.48 -20.44 -33.87
CA LEU A 10 -2.52 -20.61 -32.84
C LEU A 10 -1.94 -21.19 -31.53
N PHE A 11 -1.02 -22.14 -31.63
CA PHE A 11 -0.36 -22.72 -30.46
C PHE A 11 0.53 -21.70 -29.73
N GLN A 12 1.31 -20.90 -30.47
CA GLN A 12 2.11 -19.83 -29.86
C GLN A 12 1.26 -18.71 -29.24
N LEU A 13 0.14 -18.35 -29.86
CA LEU A 13 -0.82 -17.39 -29.30
C LEU A 13 -1.41 -17.88 -27.97
N SER A 14 -1.74 -19.17 -27.86
CA SER A 14 -2.28 -19.75 -26.63
C SER A 14 -1.30 -19.71 -25.45
N LEU A 15 -0.01 -19.97 -25.69
CA LEU A 15 1.03 -19.90 -24.66
C LEU A 15 1.27 -18.47 -24.15
N THR A 16 1.18 -17.46 -25.04
CA THR A 16 1.36 -16.06 -24.64
C THR A 16 0.19 -15.50 -23.83
N CYS A 17 -1.04 -15.99 -24.05
CA CYS A 17 -2.21 -15.55 -23.29
C CYS A 17 -2.12 -15.95 -21.81
N SER A 18 -1.69 -17.18 -21.50
CA SER A 18 -1.64 -17.66 -20.11
C SER A 18 -0.66 -16.87 -19.25
N VAL A 19 0.52 -16.53 -19.77
CA VAL A 19 1.53 -15.74 -19.03
C VAL A 19 1.08 -14.29 -18.82
N ALA A 20 0.47 -13.68 -19.85
CA ALA A 20 -0.08 -12.34 -19.73
C ALA A 20 -1.21 -12.27 -18.68
N GLN A 21 -2.08 -13.28 -18.65
CA GLN A 21 -3.19 -13.36 -17.69
C GLN A 21 -2.70 -13.45 -16.24
N GLN A 22 -1.66 -14.22 -15.95
CA GLN A 22 -1.08 -14.34 -14.61
C GLN A 22 -0.43 -13.02 -14.16
N SER A 23 0.27 -12.32 -15.05
CA SER A 23 0.86 -11.02 -14.75
C SER A 23 -0.20 -9.95 -14.43
N GLN A 24 -1.34 -9.99 -15.12
CA GLN A 24 -2.46 -9.06 -14.89
C GLN A 24 -3.15 -9.30 -13.55
N LEU A 25 -3.29 -10.55 -13.12
CA LEU A 25 -3.89 -10.89 -11.82
C LEU A 25 -3.08 -10.33 -10.65
N LEU A 26 -1.74 -10.38 -10.76
CA LEU A 26 -0.82 -9.89 -9.74
C LEU A 26 -0.88 -8.36 -9.54
N LEU A 27 -1.32 -7.60 -10.54
CA LEU A 27 -1.36 -6.14 -10.44
C LEU A 27 -2.31 -5.65 -9.33
N GLY A 28 -1.92 -4.53 -8.73
CA GLY A 28 -2.65 -3.87 -7.65
C GLY A 28 -2.01 -4.06 -6.28
N THR A 29 -2.76 -3.68 -5.26
CA THR A 29 -2.31 -3.66 -3.87
C THR A 29 -2.80 -4.89 -3.11
N TRP A 30 -1.89 -5.52 -2.38
CA TRP A 30 -2.06 -6.75 -1.64
C TRP A 30 -1.66 -6.53 -0.19
N ILE A 31 -2.56 -6.83 0.74
CA ILE A 31 -2.35 -6.64 2.17
C ILE A 31 -2.18 -8.01 2.81
N LYS A 32 -1.12 -8.19 3.58
CA LYS A 32 -0.89 -9.43 4.33
C LYS A 32 -1.98 -9.61 5.37
N THR A 33 -2.64 -10.77 5.35
CA THR A 33 -3.68 -11.13 6.31
C THR A 33 -3.30 -12.31 7.20
N ASN A 34 -2.30 -13.11 6.81
CA ASN A 34 -1.89 -14.27 7.61
C ASN A 34 -0.45 -14.72 7.31
N ILE A 35 0.13 -15.47 8.25
CA ILE A 35 1.40 -16.18 8.09
C ILE A 35 1.22 -17.60 8.63
N GLU A 36 1.76 -18.57 7.92
CA GLU A 36 1.81 -19.97 8.35
C GLU A 36 3.26 -20.46 8.36
N THR A 37 3.64 -21.05 9.49
CA THR A 37 4.92 -21.75 9.66
C THR A 37 4.63 -23.14 10.21
N ASN A 38 5.31 -24.18 9.70
CA ASN A 38 5.07 -25.58 10.11
C ASN A 38 3.61 -26.05 10.03
N ASN A 39 2.83 -25.53 9.08
CA ASN A 39 1.38 -25.77 8.97
C ASN A 39 0.57 -25.33 10.21
N LEU A 40 1.16 -24.51 11.08
CA LEU A 40 0.46 -23.82 12.16
C LEU A 40 0.14 -22.40 11.67
N GLN A 41 -1.15 -22.10 11.62
CA GLN A 41 -1.61 -20.76 11.31
C GLN A 41 -1.33 -19.86 12.52
N ILE A 42 -0.46 -18.89 12.34
CA ILE A 42 -0.14 -17.91 13.38
C ILE A 42 -0.89 -16.64 12.97
N ALA A 43 -1.90 -16.26 13.75
CA ALA A 43 -2.53 -14.95 13.59
C ALA A 43 -1.42 -13.90 13.52
N ALA A 44 -1.41 -13.10 12.45
CA ALA A 44 -0.30 -12.23 12.13
C ALA A 44 -0.22 -11.07 13.14
N ASP A 45 0.30 -11.33 14.34
CA ASP A 45 0.62 -10.31 15.35
C ASP A 45 1.90 -9.52 14.99
N ILE A 46 2.12 -9.31 13.69
CA ILE A 46 3.43 -8.96 13.16
C ILE A 46 3.28 -7.92 12.06
N LYS A 47 2.89 -6.69 12.42
CA LYS A 47 2.97 -5.45 11.60
C LYS A 47 2.21 -5.48 10.26
N TYR A 48 1.62 -4.34 9.91
CA TYR A 48 1.01 -4.15 8.59
C TYR A 48 2.06 -4.40 7.49
N LEU A 49 1.65 -5.04 6.39
CA LEU A 49 2.51 -5.31 5.24
C LEU A 49 1.69 -5.19 3.96
N LYS A 50 2.11 -4.26 3.11
CA LYS A 50 1.44 -3.92 1.85
C LYS A 50 2.39 -4.05 0.68
N TYR A 51 1.97 -4.83 -0.31
CA TYR A 51 2.68 -5.05 -1.57
C TYR A 51 1.86 -4.42 -2.69
N THR A 52 2.41 -3.46 -3.44
CA THR A 52 1.74 -2.88 -4.61
C THR A 52 2.52 -3.19 -5.87
N PHE A 53 1.90 -3.93 -6.80
CA PHE A 53 2.47 -4.24 -8.11
C PHE A 53 1.85 -3.33 -9.16
N GLU A 54 2.69 -2.60 -9.88
CA GLU A 54 2.29 -1.75 -11.00
C GLU A 54 2.80 -2.32 -12.32
N ASN A 55 2.24 -1.81 -13.42
CA ASN A 55 2.76 -2.03 -14.75
C ASN A 55 4.26 -1.65 -14.83
N ASP A 56 4.96 -2.19 -15.83
CA ASP A 56 6.39 -1.97 -16.08
C ASP A 56 7.35 -2.61 -15.04
N GLY A 57 6.88 -3.59 -14.27
CA GLY A 57 7.71 -4.33 -13.32
C GLY A 57 8.11 -3.52 -12.09
N LYS A 58 7.31 -2.51 -11.70
CA LYS A 58 7.49 -1.73 -10.46
C LYS A 58 6.74 -2.39 -9.31
N PHE A 59 7.41 -2.48 -8.17
CA PHE A 59 6.88 -3.06 -6.94
C PHE A 59 7.10 -2.08 -5.80
N TYR A 60 6.12 -1.92 -4.92
CA TYR A 60 6.25 -1.11 -3.72
C TYR A 60 5.99 -1.96 -2.47
N LEU A 61 6.87 -1.83 -1.49
CA LEU A 61 6.82 -2.49 -0.20
C LEU A 61 6.57 -1.45 0.89
N SER A 62 5.48 -1.58 1.64
CA SER A 62 5.19 -0.72 2.79
C SER A 62 4.89 -1.54 4.05
N THR A 63 5.29 -1.01 5.20
CA THR A 63 4.88 -1.48 6.53
C THR A 63 3.79 -0.62 7.16
N ASP A 64 3.36 0.43 6.46
CA ASP A 64 2.43 1.45 6.92
C ASP A 64 1.28 1.58 5.90
N TYR A 65 0.05 1.83 6.40
CA TYR A 65 -1.17 1.73 5.58
C TYR A 65 -1.35 2.90 4.64
N ASP A 66 -0.92 4.10 5.05
CA ASP A 66 -0.98 5.36 4.34
C ASP A 66 0.20 5.56 3.37
N GLU A 67 1.30 4.83 3.57
CA GLU A 67 2.48 4.93 2.72
C GLU A 67 2.37 4.14 1.41
N LYS A 68 2.79 4.72 0.28
CA LYS A 68 2.99 3.94 -0.95
C LYS A 68 4.05 2.85 -0.79
N GLY A 69 5.10 3.13 0.00
CA GLY A 69 6.20 2.22 0.28
C GLY A 69 7.47 2.47 -0.54
N ILE A 70 8.49 1.64 -0.31
CA ILE A 70 9.78 1.70 -1.01
C ILE A 70 9.64 1.06 -2.39
N GLU A 71 10.05 1.78 -3.44
CA GLU A 71 10.06 1.30 -4.82
C GLU A 71 11.20 0.29 -5.06
N TYR A 72 10.84 -0.83 -5.65
CA TYR A 72 11.70 -1.91 -6.11
C TYR A 72 11.27 -2.36 -7.50
N ARG A 73 12.04 -3.29 -8.08
CA ARG A 73 11.67 -3.99 -9.31
C ARG A 73 11.21 -5.41 -9.00
N TYR A 74 10.19 -5.86 -9.71
CA TYR A 74 9.77 -7.26 -9.69
C TYR A 74 9.82 -7.90 -11.07
N LYS A 75 9.97 -9.22 -11.08
CA LYS A 75 9.81 -10.06 -12.28
C LYS A 75 9.03 -11.32 -11.92
N LEU A 76 8.15 -11.73 -12.82
CA LEU A 76 7.44 -13.00 -12.76
C LEU A 76 8.11 -13.99 -13.72
N ILE A 77 8.59 -15.11 -13.22
CA ILE A 77 9.28 -16.16 -13.99
C ILE A 77 8.63 -17.50 -13.66
N GLY A 78 7.59 -17.87 -14.41
CA GLY A 78 6.71 -18.97 -14.01
C GLY A 78 6.06 -18.69 -12.67
N ASP A 79 6.19 -19.62 -11.72
CA ASP A 79 5.66 -19.49 -10.36
C ASP A 79 6.64 -18.79 -9.41
N ILE A 80 7.72 -18.19 -9.91
CA ILE A 80 8.68 -17.46 -9.09
C ILE A 80 8.44 -15.96 -9.22
N LEU A 81 8.16 -15.33 -8.08
CA LEU A 81 8.17 -13.88 -7.92
C LEU A 81 9.55 -13.43 -7.44
N ALA A 82 10.33 -12.80 -8.32
CA ALA A 82 11.61 -12.20 -7.97
C ALA A 82 11.40 -10.74 -7.55
N LEU A 83 11.70 -10.43 -6.29
CA LEU A 83 11.65 -9.09 -5.68
C LEU A 83 13.09 -8.62 -5.38
N ASN A 84 13.72 -7.99 -6.37
CA ASN A 84 15.16 -7.68 -6.34
C ASN A 84 16.03 -8.93 -6.02
N ASP A 85 16.63 -9.00 -4.83
CA ASP A 85 17.48 -10.12 -4.39
C ASP A 85 16.69 -11.27 -3.75
N ASN A 86 15.42 -11.05 -3.41
CA ASN A 86 14.56 -12.06 -2.80
C ASN A 86 13.75 -12.80 -3.87
N LYS A 87 13.52 -14.10 -3.67
CA LYS A 87 12.70 -14.93 -4.55
C LYS A 87 11.66 -15.67 -3.72
N LEU A 88 10.40 -15.54 -4.13
CA LEU A 88 9.26 -16.17 -3.48
C LEU A 88 8.56 -17.08 -4.48
N ASN A 89 8.10 -18.24 -4.03
CA ASN A 89 7.20 -19.09 -4.82
C ASN A 89 5.78 -18.55 -4.71
N ILE A 90 5.07 -18.50 -5.84
CA ILE A 90 3.64 -18.25 -5.89
C ILE A 90 2.96 -19.61 -5.74
N ILE A 91 2.38 -19.85 -4.56
CA ILE A 91 1.63 -21.08 -4.29
C ILE A 91 0.21 -21.00 -4.86
N SER A 92 -0.40 -19.81 -4.76
CA SER A 92 -1.69 -19.52 -5.39
C SER A 92 -1.76 -18.03 -5.74
N LEU A 93 -2.33 -17.74 -6.92
CA LEU A 93 -2.66 -16.39 -7.37
C LEU A 93 -4.06 -16.41 -7.97
N GLU A 94 -5.00 -15.86 -7.23
CA GLU A 94 -6.39 -15.70 -7.63
C GLU A 94 -6.72 -14.21 -7.78
N LYS A 95 -7.98 -13.90 -8.14
CA LYS A 95 -8.42 -12.52 -8.32
C LYS A 95 -8.19 -11.66 -7.07
N ASP A 96 -8.53 -12.22 -5.91
CA ASP A 96 -8.60 -11.50 -4.63
C ASP A 96 -7.61 -12.04 -3.57
N TYR A 97 -6.96 -13.16 -3.84
CA TYR A 97 -6.06 -13.84 -2.90
C TYR A 97 -4.71 -14.18 -3.55
N LEU A 98 -3.63 -14.02 -2.77
CA LEU A 98 -2.27 -14.35 -3.16
C LEU A 98 -1.58 -15.08 -2.01
N VAL A 99 -0.95 -16.20 -2.30
CA VAL A 99 -0.15 -16.97 -1.33
C VAL A 99 1.27 -17.06 -1.85
N LEU A 100 2.21 -16.49 -1.08
CA LEU A 100 3.64 -16.53 -1.36
C LEU A 100 4.32 -17.46 -0.36
N GLU A 101 5.32 -18.20 -0.81
CA GLU A 101 6.18 -19.01 0.05
C GLU A 101 7.63 -18.52 -0.07
N ASP A 102 8.24 -18.23 1.09
CA ASP A 102 9.66 -17.90 1.15
C ASP A 102 10.49 -19.19 1.06
N ILE A 103 11.32 -19.24 0.01
CA ILE A 103 12.12 -20.40 -0.36
C ILE A 103 13.52 -20.33 0.30
N GLY A 104 13.87 -19.31 1.11
CA GLY A 104 15.25 -19.14 1.55
C GLY A 104 15.55 -18.25 2.76
N LYS A 105 15.79 -18.91 3.90
CA LYS A 105 16.94 -18.78 4.85
C LYS A 105 16.73 -19.66 6.09
N THR A 106 15.47 -19.95 6.40
CA THR A 106 15.04 -20.83 7.48
C THR A 106 14.92 -22.27 6.99
N ASN A 107 15.11 -23.26 7.87
CA ASN A 107 14.90 -24.67 7.53
C ASN A 107 13.42 -25.02 7.28
N GLU A 108 12.51 -24.05 7.44
CA GLU A 108 11.06 -24.24 7.40
C GLU A 108 10.45 -23.22 6.42
N PRO A 109 9.59 -23.67 5.49
CA PRO A 109 8.91 -22.78 4.55
C PRO A 109 7.91 -21.90 5.30
N ILE A 110 7.90 -20.62 4.97
CA ILE A 110 6.97 -19.64 5.52
C ILE A 110 6.00 -19.26 4.41
N LYS A 111 4.71 -19.52 4.61
CA LYS A 111 3.65 -19.06 3.70
C LYS A 111 3.10 -17.75 4.20
N ILE A 112 2.95 -16.80 3.30
CA ILE A 112 2.42 -15.46 3.55
C ILE A 112 1.16 -15.31 2.71
N TYR A 113 0.06 -15.05 3.39
CA TYR A 113 -1.26 -14.90 2.78
C TYR A 113 -1.56 -13.42 2.62
N PHE A 114 -1.98 -13.05 1.42
CA PHE A 114 -2.37 -11.70 1.07
C PHE A 114 -3.80 -11.68 0.54
N THR A 115 -4.51 -10.61 0.89
CA THR A 115 -5.82 -10.26 0.33
C THR A 115 -5.70 -8.96 -0.45
N LYS A 116 -6.35 -8.88 -1.61
CA LYS A 116 -6.32 -7.69 -2.44
C LYS A 116 -7.03 -6.52 -1.74
N MET A 117 -6.48 -5.31 -1.84
CA MET A 117 -7.04 -4.13 -1.17
C MET A 117 -8.50 -3.89 -1.57
N SER A 118 -8.84 -4.03 -2.85
CA SER A 118 -10.23 -3.91 -3.33
C SER A 118 -11.20 -4.88 -2.65
N LYS A 119 -10.73 -6.08 -2.31
CA LYS A 119 -11.53 -7.09 -1.61
C LYS A 119 -11.74 -6.68 -0.14
N LEU A 120 -10.67 -6.26 0.54
CA LEU A 120 -10.75 -5.75 1.91
C LEU A 120 -11.70 -4.56 2.02
N LEU A 121 -11.61 -3.59 1.11
CA LEU A 121 -12.51 -2.43 1.09
C LEU A 121 -13.97 -2.81 0.84
N SER A 122 -14.23 -3.90 0.10
CA SER A 122 -15.60 -4.35 -0.18
C SER A 122 -16.24 -5.15 0.96
N GLU A 123 -15.43 -5.78 1.81
CA GLU A 123 -15.90 -6.62 2.93
C GLU A 123 -15.96 -5.86 4.25
N ASN A 124 -15.12 -4.84 4.41
CA ASN A 124 -15.15 -4.00 5.59
C ASN A 124 -16.19 -2.89 5.41
N THR A 125 -17.08 -2.78 6.39
CA THR A 125 -18.09 -1.72 6.41
C THR A 125 -17.59 -0.56 7.26
N ILE A 126 -17.66 0.64 6.71
CA ILE A 126 -17.42 1.86 7.46
C ILE A 126 -18.56 2.00 8.48
N GLY A 127 -18.21 1.94 9.76
CA GLY A 127 -19.14 2.07 10.88
C GLY A 127 -19.55 3.51 11.15
N GLN A 128 -20.55 3.70 12.00
CA GLN A 128 -21.02 5.04 12.39
C GLN A 128 -19.97 5.88 13.13
N ASN A 129 -18.93 5.25 13.69
CA ASN A 129 -17.86 5.94 14.41
C ASN A 129 -16.69 6.36 13.51
N ASP A 130 -16.70 5.96 12.25
CA ASP A 130 -15.60 6.20 11.31
C ASP A 130 -15.82 7.47 10.47
N TYR A 131 -16.94 8.16 10.67
CA TYR A 131 -17.26 9.40 9.97
C TYR A 131 -18.22 10.28 10.76
N TYR A 132 -18.33 11.54 10.33
CA TYR A 132 -19.41 12.43 10.74
C TYR A 132 -19.92 13.24 9.55
N MET A 133 -21.14 13.76 9.68
CA MET A 133 -21.75 14.62 8.66
C MET A 133 -21.45 16.09 8.97
N SER A 134 -21.00 16.84 7.97
CA SER A 134 -20.85 18.29 8.03
C SER A 134 -21.61 18.93 6.87
N GLY A 135 -22.80 19.46 7.16
CA GLY A 135 -23.71 19.92 6.11
C GLY A 135 -24.16 18.77 5.21
N ASN A 136 -23.83 18.84 3.92
CA ASN A 136 -24.13 17.80 2.93
C ASN A 136 -22.96 16.83 2.69
N ASP A 137 -21.83 17.07 3.34
CA ASP A 137 -20.62 16.28 3.15
C ASP A 137 -20.46 15.23 4.26
N THR A 138 -19.91 14.08 3.88
CA THR A 138 -19.47 13.03 4.80
C THR A 138 -17.97 13.16 5.01
N ILE A 139 -17.54 13.38 6.25
CA ILE A 139 -16.13 13.48 6.61
C ILE A 139 -15.73 12.18 7.29
N TYR A 140 -14.83 11.44 6.68
CA TYR A 140 -14.30 10.20 7.20
C TYR A 140 -13.08 10.49 8.08
N PHE A 141 -12.97 9.77 9.19
CA PHE A 141 -11.72 9.72 9.95
C PHE A 141 -10.71 8.83 9.22
N GLU A 142 -9.45 9.23 9.29
CA GLU A 142 -8.36 8.46 8.71
C GLU A 142 -8.24 7.08 9.38
N SER A 143 -8.06 6.04 8.57
CA SER A 143 -7.90 4.66 8.99
C SER A 143 -7.21 3.83 7.91
N GLU A 144 -6.89 2.56 8.20
CA GLU A 144 -6.33 1.63 7.21
C GLU A 144 -7.22 1.43 5.96
N LEU A 145 -8.51 1.75 6.06
CA LEU A 145 -9.49 1.61 4.99
C LEU A 145 -9.73 2.92 4.22
N VAL A 146 -9.51 4.06 4.87
CA VAL A 146 -9.81 5.37 4.31
C VAL A 146 -8.70 6.34 4.72
N TYR A 147 -7.85 6.69 3.75
CA TYR A 147 -6.74 7.61 3.95
C TYR A 147 -6.46 8.36 2.63
N PRO A 148 -5.91 9.60 2.68
CA PRO A 148 -5.51 10.33 1.49
C PRO A 148 -4.25 9.72 0.87
N GLU A 149 -4.21 9.60 -0.46
CA GLU A 149 -3.02 9.15 -1.19
C GLU A 149 -2.22 10.33 -1.74
N PHE A 150 -0.90 10.37 -1.49
CA PHE A 150 -0.01 11.37 -2.06
C PHE A 150 0.34 11.03 -3.52
N GLU A 151 -0.03 11.92 -4.44
CA GLU A 151 0.26 11.74 -5.87
C GLU A 151 1.77 11.84 -6.21
N LYS A 152 2.53 12.63 -5.43
CA LYS A 152 3.93 12.95 -5.74
C LYS A 152 4.91 12.05 -4.97
N LYS A 153 5.78 11.36 -5.73
CA LYS A 153 6.74 10.34 -5.27
C LYS A 153 7.74 10.72 -4.18
N ASN A 154 8.02 12.01 -3.96
CA ASN A 154 9.13 12.40 -3.11
C ASN A 154 8.83 12.28 -1.62
N ASN A 155 7.55 12.33 -1.24
CA ASN A 155 7.12 12.24 0.15
C ASN A 155 6.29 10.97 0.32
N LYS A 156 6.66 10.16 1.32
CA LYS A 156 6.10 8.83 1.55
C LYS A 156 4.84 8.86 2.43
N THR A 157 4.74 9.85 3.32
CA THR A 157 3.64 10.10 4.27
C THR A 157 3.24 11.58 4.30
N SER A 158 2.06 11.86 4.85
CA SER A 158 1.60 13.20 5.25
C SER A 158 2.57 13.85 6.22
N ASP A 159 2.95 13.14 7.28
CA ASP A 159 3.89 13.63 8.28
C ASP A 159 5.26 13.98 7.67
N GLY A 160 5.79 13.11 6.80
CA GLY A 160 7.04 13.36 6.10
C GLY A 160 6.96 14.59 5.19
N TYR A 161 5.84 14.76 4.49
CA TYR A 161 5.58 15.95 3.68
C TYR A 161 5.58 17.22 4.56
N ILE A 162 4.76 17.24 5.62
CA ILE A 162 4.58 18.41 6.49
C ILE A 162 5.91 18.77 7.15
N LEU A 163 6.60 17.81 7.75
CA LEU A 163 7.88 18.03 8.43
C LEU A 163 8.97 18.55 7.47
N SER A 164 8.98 18.08 6.22
CA SER A 164 9.96 18.56 5.21
C SER A 164 9.72 20.01 4.78
N ASN A 165 8.49 20.49 4.87
CA ASN A 165 8.09 21.86 4.51
C ASN A 165 8.04 22.81 5.71
N MET A 166 8.18 22.30 6.92
CA MET A 166 8.25 23.10 8.13
C MET A 166 9.57 23.89 8.21
N VAL A 167 9.47 25.22 8.22
CA VAL A 167 10.61 26.12 8.35
C VAL A 167 10.88 26.45 9.82
N GLY A 168 12.12 26.25 10.28
CA GLY A 168 12.55 26.63 11.62
C GLY A 168 12.25 25.54 12.65
N LEU A 169 13.29 24.79 13.00
CA LEU A 169 13.21 23.74 14.01
C LEU A 169 12.93 24.34 15.40
N ILE A 170 12.14 23.61 16.17
CA ILE A 170 11.95 23.82 17.61
C ILE A 170 13.35 23.86 18.24
N ASN A 171 13.73 24.98 18.84
CA ASN A 171 14.93 25.00 19.67
C ASN A 171 14.66 24.06 20.84
N GLY A 172 15.59 23.16 21.18
CA GLY A 172 15.40 22.06 22.16
C GLY A 172 15.05 22.43 23.61
N LYS A 173 14.50 23.63 23.85
CA LYS A 173 13.90 24.11 25.10
C LYS A 173 12.36 24.19 25.05
N GLU A 174 11.75 24.06 23.88
CA GLU A 174 10.30 24.09 23.68
C GLU A 174 9.70 22.67 23.69
N GLU A 175 8.38 22.57 23.86
CA GLU A 175 7.66 21.30 23.74
C GLU A 175 7.97 20.65 22.38
N THR A 176 8.14 19.32 22.37
CA THR A 176 8.65 18.59 21.21
C THR A 176 7.56 17.97 20.35
N TYR A 177 6.29 18.25 20.62
CA TYR A 177 5.17 17.70 19.89
C TYR A 177 4.08 18.77 19.68
N SER A 178 3.36 18.64 18.57
CA SER A 178 2.20 19.44 18.19
C SER A 178 1.13 18.48 17.69
N PHE A 179 -0.14 18.82 17.91
CA PHE A 179 -1.26 18.06 17.36
C PHE A 179 -2.12 18.99 16.52
N ALA A 180 -2.30 18.62 15.26
CA ALA A 180 -3.19 19.32 14.35
C ALA A 180 -4.08 18.32 13.62
N THR A 181 -5.29 18.75 13.32
CA THR A 181 -6.22 18.04 12.44
C THR A 181 -6.55 18.93 11.25
N PHE A 182 -6.88 18.32 10.12
CA PHE A 182 -7.31 19.02 8.92
C PHE A 182 -8.14 18.06 8.05
N ILE A 183 -8.92 18.62 7.14
CA ILE A 183 -9.76 17.86 6.22
C ILE A 183 -9.17 17.98 4.82
N VAL A 184 -8.94 16.84 4.18
CA VAL A 184 -8.59 16.75 2.75
C VAL A 184 -9.83 16.33 1.99
N ASN A 185 -10.26 17.12 1.01
CA ASN A 185 -11.37 16.76 0.15
C ASN A 185 -10.94 15.88 -1.04
N THR A 186 -11.90 15.39 -1.82
CA THR A 186 -11.64 14.50 -2.96
C THR A 186 -10.88 15.15 -4.12
N ASN A 187 -10.74 16.47 -4.12
CA ASN A 187 -9.91 17.22 -5.06
C ASN A 187 -8.51 17.52 -4.51
N GLY A 188 -8.16 16.97 -3.33
CA GLY A 188 -6.88 17.21 -2.66
C GLY A 188 -6.76 18.59 -2.01
N GLN A 189 -7.86 19.33 -1.86
CA GLN A 189 -7.85 20.64 -1.19
C GLN A 189 -7.98 20.46 0.33
N ILE A 190 -7.23 21.27 1.07
CA ILE A 190 -7.19 21.21 2.52
C ILE A 190 -8.08 22.31 3.12
N SER A 191 -8.76 21.97 4.21
CA SER A 191 -9.63 22.87 4.96
C SER A 191 -9.65 22.52 6.45
N ASN A 192 -10.24 23.41 7.26
CA ASN A 192 -10.50 23.18 8.69
C ASN A 192 -9.26 22.72 9.48
N ILE A 193 -8.13 23.40 9.26
CA ILE A 193 -6.92 23.16 10.04
C ILE A 193 -7.18 23.63 11.48
N ASP A 194 -7.13 22.70 12.42
CA ASP A 194 -7.26 22.97 13.86
C ASP A 194 -6.02 22.47 14.59
N ILE A 195 -5.29 23.38 15.23
CA ILE A 195 -4.14 23.05 16.07
C ILE A 195 -4.66 22.88 17.48
N MET A 196 -4.71 21.65 17.97
CA MET A 196 -5.24 21.35 19.31
C MET A 196 -4.16 21.45 20.39
N HIS A 197 -2.88 21.33 20.01
CA HIS A 197 -1.76 21.50 20.92
C HIS A 197 -0.71 22.43 20.30
N HIS A 198 -0.59 23.61 20.89
CA HIS A 198 0.21 24.72 20.40
C HIS A 198 1.60 24.74 21.05
N ILE A 199 2.65 24.88 20.25
CA ILE A 199 4.02 25.08 20.76
C ILE A 199 4.32 26.58 20.85
N SER A 200 4.08 27.32 19.77
CA SER A 200 4.21 28.77 19.70
C SER A 200 3.50 29.31 18.47
N ASN A 201 3.07 30.57 18.50
CA ASN A 201 2.44 31.23 17.33
C ASN A 201 3.29 31.15 16.05
N LYS A 202 4.63 31.18 16.19
CA LYS A 202 5.54 31.04 15.04
C LYS A 202 5.54 29.61 14.50
N TYR A 203 5.60 28.62 15.39
CA TYR A 203 5.53 27.22 15.02
C TYR A 203 4.19 26.92 14.33
N ASP A 204 3.08 27.35 14.92
CA ASP A 204 1.72 27.15 14.41
C ASP A 204 1.55 27.76 13.01
N SER A 205 2.04 28.99 12.80
CA SER A 205 2.01 29.62 11.48
C SER A 205 2.81 28.85 10.42
N ASN A 206 3.93 28.22 10.82
CA ASN A 206 4.73 27.42 9.92
C ASN A 206 4.11 26.04 9.66
N LEU A 207 3.46 25.46 10.67
CA LEU A 207 2.72 24.21 10.54
C LEU A 207 1.54 24.39 9.56
N ILE A 208 0.74 25.44 9.70
CA ILE A 208 -0.38 25.75 8.79
C ILE A 208 0.13 25.85 7.34
N LYS A 209 1.22 26.60 7.12
CA LYS A 209 1.83 26.74 5.78
C LYS A 209 2.42 25.45 5.21
N ALA A 210 2.81 24.50 6.07
CA ALA A 210 3.36 23.23 5.64
C ALA A 210 2.25 22.20 5.34
N ILE A 211 1.08 22.37 5.96
CA ILE A 211 -0.13 21.61 5.67
C ILE A 211 -0.70 22.06 4.32
N GLU A 212 -0.83 23.36 4.06
CA GLU A 212 -1.31 23.94 2.78
C GLU A 212 -0.43 23.64 1.56
#